data_AF-A0A3C0ICX5-F1
#
_entry.id   AF-A0A3C0ICX5-F1
#
_cell.length_a   1.000
_cell.length_b   1.000
_cell.length_c   1.000
_cell.angle_alpha   90.00
_cell.angle_beta   90.00
_cell.angle_gamma   90.00
#
_symmetry.space_group_name_H-M   'P 1'
#
loop_
_entity.id
_entity.type
_entity.pdbx_description
1 polymer ?
#
loop_
_entity_poly.entity_id
_entity_poly.type
_entity_poly.pdbx_seq_one_letter_code
_entity_poly.pdbx_strand_id
1 'polypeptide(L)'
;MISKKLSIALCGWWLFASACTKYHQVSTPEALALEVFEALRQKDFKKIKQNIPQTPQLKLMYAQFSKQEQDKYYFEEKNLPALVTKLEQGLYKDFEGLLATAKEQYVDFKLATFLQSEYQAEIERNVEGADIKISFQYQQIKRKITFKAIKIEDNWYIIEGLEPFQWQNPYLKKGKDSKKK
;
A
#
# COMPACT_ATOMS: atom_id res chain seq x y z
N MET A 1 1.76 -12.46 74.18
CA MET A 1 2.98 -12.80 73.41
C MET A 1 2.61 -13.75 72.28
N ILE A 2 3.22 -13.54 71.11
CA ILE A 2 3.25 -14.38 69.90
C ILE A 2 2.06 -14.22 68.91
N SER A 3 2.28 -13.21 68.06
CA SER A 3 1.96 -13.10 66.63
C SER A 3 1.65 -14.42 65.90
N LYS A 4 0.55 -14.44 65.12
CA LYS A 4 0.37 -15.35 63.99
C LYS A 4 0.25 -14.55 62.70
N LYS A 5 1.04 -15.00 61.73
CA LYS A 5 1.48 -14.34 60.50
C LYS A 5 0.40 -14.28 59.41
N LEU A 6 0.56 -13.25 58.58
CA LEU A 6 0.08 -13.11 57.20
C LEU A 6 0.14 -14.41 56.40
N SER A 7 -0.91 -14.64 55.60
CA SER A 7 -0.81 -15.21 54.25
C SER A 7 -1.94 -14.63 53.40
N ILE A 8 -1.70 -13.46 52.80
CA ILE A 8 -2.49 -12.98 51.67
C ILE A 8 -1.84 -13.58 50.43
N ALA A 9 -2.52 -14.56 49.84
CA ALA A 9 -2.17 -15.08 48.53
C ALA A 9 -2.42 -13.97 47.49
N LEU A 10 -1.34 -13.32 47.06
CA LEU A 10 -1.30 -12.54 45.82
C LEU A 10 -1.40 -13.53 44.66
N CYS A 11 -2.62 -13.89 44.26
CA CYS A 11 -2.85 -14.44 42.94
C CYS A 11 -2.66 -13.31 41.92
N GLY A 12 -1.42 -13.16 41.48
CA GLY A 12 -1.11 -12.48 40.23
C GLY A 12 -1.75 -13.26 39.08
N TRP A 13 -2.83 -12.74 38.54
CA TRP A 13 -3.21 -13.03 37.17
C TRP A 13 -2.69 -11.91 36.29
N TRP A 14 -1.51 -12.20 35.76
CA TRP A 14 -1.03 -11.66 34.50
C TRP A 14 -2.12 -11.91 33.46
N LEU A 15 -2.94 -10.89 33.18
CA LEU A 15 -3.56 -10.76 31.87
C LEU A 15 -2.40 -10.62 30.90
N PHE A 16 -2.01 -11.73 30.28
CA PHE A 16 -1.35 -11.70 28.98
C PHE A 16 -2.34 -11.04 28.03
N ALA A 17 -2.33 -9.70 28.01
CA ALA A 17 -2.66 -8.98 26.81
C ALA A 17 -1.62 -9.45 25.79
N SER A 18 -1.96 -10.52 25.07
CA SER A 18 -1.37 -10.80 23.78
C SER A 18 -1.51 -9.49 23.03
N ALA A 19 -0.42 -8.74 22.95
CA ALA A 19 -0.26 -7.63 22.05
C ALA A 19 -0.28 -8.24 20.66
N CYS A 20 -1.47 -8.62 20.21
CA CYS A 20 -1.80 -8.78 18.83
C CYS A 20 -1.60 -7.37 18.29
N THR A 21 -0.39 -7.08 17.82
CA THR A 21 -0.12 -5.90 17.02
C THR A 21 -1.12 -5.98 15.88
N LYS A 22 -2.24 -5.26 16.01
CA LYS A 22 -3.22 -5.11 14.95
C LYS A 22 -2.47 -4.37 13.84
N TYR A 23 -1.95 -5.14 12.90
CA TYR A 23 -1.50 -4.58 11.65
C TYR A 23 -2.68 -3.81 11.05
N HIS A 24 -2.40 -2.70 10.37
CA HIS A 24 -3.43 -2.01 9.61
C HIS A 24 -3.94 -2.98 8.54
N GLN A 25 -5.26 -3.20 8.50
CA GLN A 25 -5.89 -4.25 7.70
C GLN A 25 -6.74 -3.61 6.61
N VAL A 26 -6.27 -3.71 5.37
CA VAL A 26 -7.00 -3.25 4.19
C VAL A 26 -7.28 -4.47 3.32
N SER A 27 -8.53 -4.94 3.34
CA SER A 27 -8.91 -6.23 2.75
C SER A 27 -9.25 -6.18 1.26
N THR A 28 -9.37 -4.99 0.67
CA THR A 28 -9.75 -4.81 -0.74
C THR A 28 -8.88 -3.77 -1.46
N PRO A 29 -8.62 -3.94 -2.78
CA PRO A 29 -7.93 -2.94 -3.58
C PRO A 29 -8.62 -1.56 -3.56
N GLU A 30 -9.96 -1.54 -3.50
CA GLU A 30 -10.76 -0.32 -3.46
C GLU A 30 -10.58 0.44 -2.14
N ALA A 31 -10.56 -0.27 -1.01
CA ALA A 31 -10.26 0.35 0.29
C ALA A 31 -8.82 0.92 0.30
N LEU A 32 -7.86 0.20 -0.29
CA LEU A 32 -6.47 0.67 -0.40
C LEU A 32 -6.38 1.92 -1.27
N ALA A 33 -7.08 1.95 -2.41
CA ALA A 33 -7.18 3.11 -3.29
C ALA A 33 -7.73 4.34 -2.58
N LEU A 34 -8.78 4.18 -1.76
CA LEU A 34 -9.37 5.26 -0.96
C LEU A 34 -8.39 5.80 0.08
N GLU A 35 -7.67 4.94 0.78
CA GLU A 35 -6.68 5.37 1.77
C GLU A 35 -5.52 6.13 1.14
N VAL A 36 -5.02 5.67 -0.01
CA VAL A 36 -4.00 6.39 -0.78
C VAL A 36 -4.50 7.77 -1.20
N PHE A 37 -5.73 7.86 -1.70
CA PHE A 37 -6.30 9.14 -2.09
C PHE A 37 -6.45 10.08 -0.89
N GLU A 38 -6.96 9.60 0.24
CA GLU A 38 -7.10 10.40 1.46
C GLU A 38 -5.75 10.85 2.03
N ALA A 39 -4.71 10.02 1.93
CA ALA A 39 -3.35 10.41 2.29
C ALA A 39 -2.87 11.63 1.46
N LEU A 40 -3.15 11.64 0.15
CA LEU A 40 -2.83 12.76 -0.73
C LEU A 40 -3.63 14.03 -0.41
N ARG A 41 -4.94 13.90 -0.12
CA ARG A 41 -5.78 15.03 0.29
C ARG A 41 -5.26 15.70 1.56
N GLN A 42 -4.77 14.88 2.50
CA GLN A 42 -4.31 15.31 3.81
C GLN A 42 -2.81 15.63 3.83
N LYS A 43 -2.09 15.35 2.74
CA LYS A 43 -0.63 15.44 2.65
C LYS A 43 0.06 14.66 3.79
N ASP A 44 -0.51 13.51 4.13
CA ASP A 44 -0.07 12.68 5.25
C ASP A 44 0.46 11.33 4.77
N PHE A 45 1.77 11.27 4.55
CA PHE A 45 2.45 10.03 4.17
C PHE A 45 2.33 8.92 5.24
N LYS A 46 2.04 9.24 6.52
CA LYS A 46 1.89 8.20 7.56
C LYS A 46 0.77 7.22 7.23
N LYS A 47 -0.27 7.68 6.53
CA LYS A 47 -1.36 6.83 6.04
C LYS A 47 -0.90 5.85 4.95
N ILE A 48 -0.04 6.29 4.03
CA ILE A 48 0.58 5.40 3.06
C ILE A 48 1.47 4.38 3.77
N LYS A 49 2.28 4.84 4.73
CA LYS A 49 3.23 4.00 5.47
C LYS A 49 2.56 2.81 6.18
N GLN A 50 1.33 2.97 6.66
CA GLN A 50 0.56 1.89 7.28
C GLN A 50 0.26 0.73 6.33
N ASN A 51 0.25 1.01 5.02
CA ASN A 51 -0.02 0.05 3.95
C ASN A 51 1.24 -0.49 3.28
N ILE A 52 2.43 -0.20 3.82
CA ILE A 52 3.70 -0.78 3.37
C ILE A 52 3.90 -2.10 4.13
N PRO A 53 4.23 -3.21 3.45
CA PRO A 53 4.41 -4.49 4.12
C PRO A 53 5.60 -4.41 5.06
N GLN A 54 5.43 -4.85 6.31
CA GLN A 54 6.52 -4.91 7.28
C GLN A 54 7.27 -6.25 7.16
N THR A 55 8.39 -6.38 7.87
CA THR A 55 9.22 -7.59 7.81
C THR A 55 8.44 -8.90 8.02
N PRO A 56 7.52 -9.03 8.99
CA PRO A 56 6.73 -10.25 9.14
C PRO A 56 5.86 -10.57 7.92
N GLN A 57 5.23 -9.57 7.30
CA GLN A 57 4.41 -9.74 6.09
C GLN A 57 5.27 -10.17 4.91
N LEU A 58 6.43 -9.54 4.72
CA LEU A 58 7.35 -9.95 3.66
C LEU A 58 7.81 -11.39 3.85
N LYS A 59 8.11 -11.82 5.09
CA LYS A 59 8.41 -13.24 5.39
C LYS A 59 7.30 -14.18 4.93
N LEU A 60 6.04 -13.83 5.20
CA LEU A 60 4.88 -14.63 4.78
C LEU A 60 4.77 -14.71 3.25
N MET A 61 4.93 -13.58 2.56
CA MET A 61 4.96 -13.53 1.09
C MET A 61 6.08 -14.43 0.52
N TYR A 62 7.31 -14.34 1.05
CA TYR A 62 8.41 -15.18 0.59
C TYR A 62 8.20 -16.67 0.90
N ALA A 63 7.56 -17.01 2.02
CA ALA A 63 7.19 -18.38 2.32
C ALA A 63 6.21 -18.95 1.28
N GLN A 64 5.32 -18.12 0.72
CA GLN A 64 4.41 -18.53 -0.37
C GLN A 64 5.18 -18.84 -1.67
N PHE A 65 6.27 -18.13 -1.98
CA PHE A 65 7.15 -18.43 -3.12
C PHE A 65 7.90 -19.77 -2.94
N SER A 66 8.42 -20.05 -1.74
CA SER A 66 9.23 -21.24 -1.46
C SER A 66 8.49 -22.58 -1.57
N LYS A 67 7.14 -22.57 -1.56
CA LYS A 67 6.33 -23.80 -1.69
C LYS A 67 6.39 -24.44 -3.09
N GLN A 68 6.98 -23.79 -4.09
CA GLN A 68 7.09 -24.32 -5.46
C GLN A 68 8.52 -24.49 -5.99
N GLU A 69 9.53 -23.87 -5.39
CA GLU A 69 10.93 -23.97 -5.84
C GLU A 69 11.83 -24.38 -4.67
N GLN A 70 12.17 -25.67 -4.57
CA GLN A 70 13.15 -26.17 -3.60
C GLN A 70 14.58 -25.68 -3.87
N ASP A 71 14.83 -25.04 -5.01
CA ASP A 71 16.14 -24.52 -5.37
C ASP A 71 16.04 -23.11 -5.97
N LYS A 72 16.87 -22.20 -5.45
CA LYS A 72 17.25 -20.87 -5.98
C LYS A 72 16.53 -19.61 -5.49
N TYR A 73 16.17 -19.49 -4.22
CA TYR A 73 16.25 -18.15 -3.59
C TYR A 73 16.73 -18.28 -2.15
N TYR A 74 18.05 -18.23 -1.95
CA TYR A 74 18.62 -17.83 -0.65
C TYR A 74 18.25 -16.36 -0.41
N PHE A 75 17.03 -16.12 0.05
CA PHE A 75 16.67 -14.84 0.61
C PHE A 75 17.15 -14.84 2.05
N GLU A 76 18.29 -14.19 2.30
CA GLU A 76 18.75 -14.04 3.68
C GLU A 76 17.75 -13.10 4.37
N GLU A 77 16.97 -13.63 5.33
CA GLU A 77 15.98 -12.87 6.10
C GLU A 77 16.53 -11.54 6.65
N LYS A 78 17.84 -11.48 6.86
CA LYS A 78 18.60 -10.29 7.29
C LYS A 78 18.45 -9.08 6.35
N ASN A 79 18.07 -9.28 5.08
CA ASN A 79 17.89 -8.23 4.10
C ASN A 79 16.45 -7.66 4.06
N LEU A 80 15.48 -8.30 4.71
CA LEU A 80 14.07 -7.87 4.69
C LEU A 80 13.86 -6.49 5.33
N PRO A 81 14.48 -6.14 6.48
CA PRO A 81 14.35 -4.78 7.02
C PRO A 81 14.88 -3.71 6.06
N ALA A 82 16.00 -3.99 5.38
CA ALA A 82 16.56 -3.07 4.39
C ALA A 82 15.64 -2.90 3.18
N LEU A 83 14.92 -3.96 2.78
CA LEU A 83 13.90 -3.90 1.73
C LEU A 83 12.72 -3.01 2.14
N VAL A 84 12.19 -3.17 3.36
CA VAL A 84 11.12 -2.29 3.89
C VAL A 84 11.55 -0.83 3.87
N THR A 85 12.77 -0.53 4.33
CA THR A 85 13.31 0.84 4.31
C THR A 85 13.42 1.40 2.89
N LYS A 86 13.87 0.60 1.92
CA LYS A 86 13.94 1.02 0.50
C LYS A 86 12.55 1.29 -0.08
N LEU A 87 11.58 0.44 0.21
CA LEU A 87 10.18 0.62 -0.20
C LEU A 87 9.60 1.90 0.38
N GLU A 88 9.78 2.14 1.68
CA GLU A 88 9.32 3.35 2.34
C GLU A 88 9.95 4.61 1.72
N GLN A 89 11.26 4.60 1.47
CA GLN A 89 11.96 5.73 0.84
C GLN A 89 11.51 5.99 -0.60
N GLY A 90 11.26 4.93 -1.37
CA GLY A 90 10.74 5.03 -2.74
C GLY A 90 9.34 5.67 -2.75
N LEU A 91 8.41 5.07 -2.01
CA LEU A 91 7.03 5.57 -1.91
C LEU A 91 6.94 6.98 -1.34
N TYR A 92 7.83 7.36 -0.41
CA TYR A 92 7.89 8.74 0.08
C TYR A 92 8.29 9.72 -1.03
N LYS A 93 9.29 9.37 -1.85
CA LYS A 93 9.71 10.20 -2.99
C LYS A 93 8.59 10.33 -4.02
N ASP A 94 7.91 9.22 -4.32
CA ASP A 94 6.82 9.21 -5.30
C ASP A 94 5.62 10.04 -4.79
N PHE A 95 5.30 9.94 -3.49
CA PHE A 95 4.28 10.76 -2.84
C PHE A 95 4.59 12.27 -2.94
N GLU A 96 5.80 12.69 -2.56
CA GLU A 96 6.24 14.08 -2.66
C GLU A 96 6.29 14.55 -4.12
N GLY A 97 6.74 13.68 -5.04
CA GLY A 97 6.75 13.94 -6.47
C GLY A 97 5.35 14.15 -7.05
N LEU A 98 4.36 13.38 -6.60
CA LEU A 98 2.96 13.54 -6.98
C LEU A 98 2.38 14.85 -6.45
N LEU A 99 2.68 15.23 -5.21
CA LEU A 99 2.25 16.52 -4.63
C LEU A 99 2.89 17.70 -5.37
N ALA A 100 4.16 17.60 -5.74
CA ALA A 100 4.85 18.61 -6.53
C ALA A 100 4.24 18.73 -7.94
N THR A 101 4.02 17.60 -8.62
CA THR A 101 3.39 17.56 -9.95
C THR A 101 1.96 18.12 -9.91
N ALA A 102 1.19 17.81 -8.85
CA ALA A 102 -0.13 18.38 -8.66
C ALA A 102 -0.07 19.90 -8.51
N LYS A 103 0.89 20.44 -7.75
CA LYS A 103 1.11 21.88 -7.62
C LYS A 103 1.44 22.54 -8.97
N GLU A 104 2.33 21.94 -9.76
CA GLU A 104 2.68 22.43 -11.10
C GLU A 104 1.48 22.44 -12.06
N GLN A 105 0.59 21.46 -11.92
CA GLN A 105 -0.64 21.36 -12.71
C GLN A 105 -1.85 22.07 -12.08
N TYR A 106 -1.63 22.89 -11.06
CA TYR A 106 -2.67 23.64 -10.33
C TYR A 106 -3.80 22.75 -9.77
N VAL A 107 -3.48 21.51 -9.42
CA VAL A 107 -4.41 20.55 -8.79
C VAL A 107 -4.30 20.66 -7.27
N ASP A 108 -5.41 20.98 -6.62
CA ASP A 108 -5.53 20.90 -5.16
C ASP A 108 -6.24 19.61 -4.76
N PHE A 109 -5.49 18.63 -4.26
CA PHE A 109 -6.04 17.38 -3.76
C PHE A 109 -7.08 17.58 -2.65
N LYS A 110 -6.98 18.63 -1.82
CA LYS A 110 -7.97 18.89 -0.76
C LYS A 110 -9.38 19.08 -1.33
N LEU A 111 -9.46 19.70 -2.50
CA LEU A 111 -10.68 19.99 -3.25
C LEU A 111 -10.98 18.95 -4.34
N ALA A 112 -10.10 17.97 -4.55
CA ALA A 112 -10.32 16.86 -5.47
C ALA A 112 -11.33 15.86 -4.88
N THR A 113 -12.10 15.24 -5.76
CA THR A 113 -13.12 14.25 -5.43
C THR A 113 -12.71 12.89 -6.00
N PHE A 114 -12.70 11.86 -5.16
CA PHE A 114 -12.54 10.47 -5.62
C PHE A 114 -13.72 10.09 -6.50
N LEU A 115 -13.46 9.48 -7.66
CA LEU A 115 -14.51 8.99 -8.54
C LEU A 115 -14.66 7.47 -8.44
N GLN A 116 -13.59 6.74 -8.74
CA GLN A 116 -13.58 5.27 -8.76
C GLN A 116 -12.15 4.74 -8.72
N SER A 117 -12.00 3.47 -8.38
CA SER A 117 -10.78 2.69 -8.58
C SER A 117 -11.00 1.60 -9.62
N GLU A 118 -10.01 1.36 -10.46
CA GLU A 118 -9.92 0.26 -11.42
C GLU A 118 -8.69 -0.58 -11.05
N TYR A 119 -8.78 -1.90 -11.10
CA TYR A 119 -7.63 -2.78 -10.92
C TYR A 119 -7.75 -4.04 -11.76
N GLN A 120 -6.60 -4.62 -12.05
CA GLN A 120 -6.49 -5.94 -12.67
C GLN A 120 -5.62 -6.77 -11.75
N ALA A 121 -6.21 -7.82 -11.15
CA ALA A 121 -5.49 -8.75 -10.30
C ALA A 121 -4.82 -9.83 -11.15
N GLU A 122 -3.55 -10.11 -10.86
CA GLU A 122 -2.75 -11.15 -11.50
C GLU A 122 -2.09 -11.98 -10.41
N ILE A 123 -2.10 -13.30 -10.57
CA ILE A 123 -1.44 -14.20 -9.63
C ILE A 123 -0.10 -14.59 -10.25
N GLU A 124 0.99 -14.14 -9.63
CA GLU A 124 2.34 -14.58 -9.96
C GLU A 124 2.93 -15.32 -8.77
N ARG A 125 3.38 -16.57 -8.98
CA ARG A 125 4.05 -17.40 -7.96
C ARG A 125 3.23 -17.54 -6.64
N ASN A 126 1.90 -17.68 -6.75
CA ASN A 126 0.95 -17.75 -5.63
C ASN A 126 0.79 -16.48 -4.79
N VAL A 127 1.34 -15.35 -5.24
CA VAL A 127 1.05 -14.04 -4.67
C VAL A 127 0.13 -13.31 -5.65
N GLU A 128 -1.01 -12.86 -5.14
CA GLU A 128 -1.94 -12.03 -5.91
C GLU A 128 -1.42 -10.58 -5.90
N GLY A 129 -1.07 -10.06 -7.06
CA GLY A 129 -0.70 -8.67 -7.29
C GLY A 129 -1.79 -7.93 -8.05
N ALA A 130 -1.81 -6.59 -7.97
CA ALA A 130 -2.71 -5.76 -8.74
C ALA A 130 -2.08 -4.41 -9.09
N ASP A 131 -2.29 -3.98 -10.34
CA ASP A 131 -2.09 -2.60 -10.77
C ASP A 131 -3.36 -1.80 -10.47
N ILE A 132 -3.32 -0.93 -9.47
CA ILE A 132 -4.47 -0.15 -9.00
C ILE A 132 -4.41 1.26 -9.58
N LYS A 133 -5.52 1.68 -10.21
CA LYS A 133 -5.71 3.02 -10.79
C LYS A 133 -6.80 3.76 -10.04
N ILE A 134 -6.45 4.89 -9.43
CA ILE A 134 -7.39 5.81 -8.79
C ILE A 134 -7.80 6.88 -9.79
N SER A 135 -9.08 6.97 -10.12
CA SER A 135 -9.63 8.09 -10.88
C SER A 135 -10.21 9.13 -9.93
N PHE A 136 -9.85 10.39 -10.13
CA PHE A 136 -10.35 11.52 -9.35
C PHE A 136 -10.66 12.72 -10.25
N GLN A 137 -11.44 13.65 -9.72
CA GLN A 137 -11.83 14.87 -10.40
C GLN A 137 -11.44 16.09 -9.57
N TYR A 138 -10.85 17.08 -10.22
CA TYR A 138 -10.68 18.42 -9.67
C TYR A 138 -11.19 19.42 -10.70
N GLN A 139 -12.15 20.26 -10.29
CA GLN A 139 -12.93 21.11 -11.20
C GLN A 139 -13.58 20.26 -12.32
N GLN A 140 -13.39 20.61 -13.59
CA GLN A 140 -13.93 19.87 -14.74
C GLN A 140 -12.94 18.84 -15.30
N ILE A 141 -11.80 18.62 -14.65
CA ILE A 141 -10.72 17.77 -15.16
C ILE A 141 -10.68 16.46 -14.39
N LYS A 142 -10.72 15.34 -15.13
CA LYS A 142 -10.50 14.00 -14.60
C LYS A 142 -9.02 13.62 -14.71
N ARG A 143 -8.52 12.94 -13.70
CA ARG A 143 -7.12 12.57 -13.53
C ARG A 143 -7.02 11.16 -12.95
N LYS A 144 -5.86 10.51 -13.15
CA LYS A 144 -5.57 9.17 -12.65
C LYS A 144 -4.23 9.08 -11.93
N ILE A 145 -4.17 8.32 -10.84
CA ILE A 145 -2.94 7.91 -10.14
C ILE A 145 -2.86 6.39 -10.22
N THR A 146 -1.65 5.85 -10.41
CA THR A 146 -1.44 4.39 -10.47
C THR A 146 -0.41 3.98 -9.42
N PHE A 147 -0.63 2.81 -8.80
CA PHE A 147 0.33 2.15 -7.93
C PHE A 147 0.14 0.63 -8.00
N LYS A 148 1.15 -0.12 -7.56
CA LYS A 148 1.07 -1.58 -7.47
C LYS A 148 0.89 -2.03 -6.04
N ALA A 149 0.04 -3.03 -5.87
CA ALA A 149 -0.21 -3.66 -4.60
C ALA A 149 -0.11 -5.18 -4.70
N ILE A 150 0.15 -5.82 -3.57
CA ILE A 150 0.10 -7.28 -3.42
C ILE A 150 -0.77 -7.65 -2.24
N LYS A 151 -1.40 -8.81 -2.34
CA LYS A 151 -2.13 -9.43 -1.26
C LYS A 151 -1.22 -10.38 -0.51
N ILE A 152 -1.12 -10.17 0.80
CA ILE A 152 -0.43 -11.07 1.73
C ILE A 152 -1.48 -11.51 2.74
N GLU A 153 -1.80 -12.81 2.73
CA GLU A 153 -2.96 -13.38 3.43
C GLU A 153 -4.26 -12.67 3.01
N ASP A 154 -4.93 -12.00 3.93
CA ASP A 154 -6.22 -11.31 3.72
C ASP A 154 -6.08 -9.80 3.48
N ASN A 155 -4.84 -9.27 3.40
CA ASN A 155 -4.59 -7.83 3.36
C ASN A 155 -3.79 -7.41 2.12
N TRP A 156 -4.09 -6.22 1.61
CA TRP A 156 -3.38 -5.58 0.50
C TRP A 156 -2.35 -4.59 0.99
N TYR A 157 -1.18 -4.60 0.34
CA TYR A 157 -0.04 -3.76 0.67
C TYR A 157 0.53 -3.10 -0.58
N ILE A 158 0.94 -1.84 -0.47
CA ILE A 158 1.59 -1.09 -1.53
C ILE A 158 3.05 -1.51 -1.62
N ILE A 159 3.51 -1.86 -2.82
CA ILE A 159 4.89 -2.29 -3.06
C ILE A 159 5.63 -1.43 -4.08
N GLU A 160 4.92 -0.60 -4.85
CA GLU A 160 5.54 0.23 -5.88
C GLU A 160 4.59 1.37 -6.32
N GLY A 161 5.15 2.50 -6.78
CA GLY A 161 4.43 3.52 -7.54
C GLY A 161 3.93 4.71 -6.71
N LEU A 162 2.76 5.23 -7.09
CA LEU A 162 2.28 6.63 -6.91
C LEU A 162 2.69 7.56 -8.07
N GLU A 163 2.68 7.02 -9.30
CA GLU A 163 3.07 7.76 -10.49
C GLU A 163 1.95 8.70 -11.01
N PRO A 164 2.30 9.92 -11.47
CA PRO A 164 1.34 10.84 -12.08
C PRO A 164 0.94 10.50 -13.53
N PHE A 165 -0.38 10.43 -13.75
CA PHE A 165 -1.17 10.66 -14.97
C PHE A 165 -0.75 9.98 -16.29
N GLN A 166 -1.34 8.82 -16.60
CA GLN A 166 -1.65 8.47 -17.98
C GLN A 166 -2.81 9.37 -18.50
N TRP A 167 -2.55 10.19 -19.53
CA TRP A 167 -3.55 11.05 -20.16
C TRP A 167 -4.61 10.21 -20.93
N GLN A 168 -5.88 10.35 -20.57
CA GLN A 168 -6.99 10.09 -21.49
C GLN A 168 -7.67 11.43 -21.81
N ASN A 169 -7.16 12.13 -22.82
CA ASN A 169 -7.88 13.25 -23.42
C ASN A 169 -8.87 12.67 -24.45
N PRO A 170 -10.19 12.79 -24.26
CA PRO A 170 -11.17 12.29 -25.23
C PRO A 170 -11.06 12.98 -26.60
N TYR A 171 -10.36 14.13 -26.70
CA TYR A 171 -10.16 14.89 -27.93
C TYR A 171 -8.82 14.60 -28.63
N LEU A 172 -8.00 13.66 -28.12
CA LEU A 172 -6.77 13.19 -28.78
C LEU A 172 -6.93 11.80 -29.42
N LYS A 173 -8.09 11.50 -30.01
CA LYS A 173 -8.14 10.54 -31.14
C LYS A 173 -7.50 11.19 -32.36
N LYS A 174 -6.17 11.35 -32.40
CA LYS A 174 -5.47 11.75 -33.62
C LYS A 174 -5.27 10.54 -34.53
N GLY A 175 -6.13 10.45 -35.53
CA GLY A 175 -5.79 10.10 -36.91
C GLY A 175 -4.82 8.95 -37.14
N LYS A 176 -5.31 7.71 -37.04
CA LYS A 176 -4.83 6.63 -37.93
C LYS A 176 -5.83 6.52 -39.07
N ASP A 177 -5.72 7.40 -40.05
CA ASP A 177 -6.29 7.23 -41.39
C ASP A 177 -5.78 8.35 -42.29
N SER A 178 -4.53 8.23 -42.74
CA SER A 178 -4.06 8.84 -43.99
C SER A 178 -2.57 8.56 -44.16
N LYS A 179 -2.27 7.42 -44.77
CA LYS A 179 -1.25 7.29 -45.81
C LYS A 179 -1.27 5.88 -46.39
N LYS A 180 -2.20 5.68 -47.32
CA LYS A 180 -2.00 4.79 -48.47
C LYS A 180 -2.39 5.58 -49.71
N LYS A 181 -1.39 6.18 -50.34
CA LYS A 181 -1.30 6.35 -51.79
C LYS A 181 0.17 6.23 -52.13
#